data_AF-F2SEF0-F1
#
_entry.id   AF-F2SEF0-F1
#
_cell.length_a   1.000
_cell.length_b   1.000
_cell.length_c   1.000
_cell.angle_alpha   90.00
_cell.angle_beta   90.00
_cell.angle_gamma   90.00
#
_symmetry.space_group_name_H-M   'P 1'
#
loop_
_entity.id
_entity.type
_entity.pdbx_description
1 polymer ?
#
loop_
_entity_poly.entity_id
_entity_poly.type
_entity_poly.pdbx_seq_one_letter_code
_entity_poly.pdbx_strand_id
1 'polypeptide(L)'
;MIYTSIKALQFLSVPVYTIFKNLTIVVIAYGEVLWFGGNVTPLIMLSFGCMVLSSIVAAWADIQAAVNGFGHSGETAAAISTLNAGYAWMGLNVVCTALYVLGTRKFITSLNFKDWDTMLYNNLISLPIMVICSLVTEDWSSANLAKNFPAESRNNILIGMLYSGLGAIFISYSSAWCIRKTSSTTYSFVGYLNKLPLAISGLVFFDTPVTFGGVSAILLGFFSGLIYGYGKMKQKEMTSQVLPTTRPPMSASSQSQKDASN
;
A
#
# COMPACT_ATOMS: atom_id res chain seq x y z
N MET A 1 -5.45 -9.78 0.39
CA MET A 1 -4.46 -8.79 -0.12
C MET A 1 -3.12 -9.43 -0.44
N ILE A 2 -2.46 -10.10 0.50
CA ILE A 2 -1.08 -10.60 0.32
C ILE A 2 -0.98 -11.58 -0.87
N TYR A 3 -1.86 -12.58 -0.94
CA TYR A 3 -1.87 -13.57 -2.02
C TYR A 3 -2.02 -12.93 -3.41
N THR A 4 -3.01 -12.04 -3.58
CA THR A 4 -3.25 -11.37 -4.86
C THR A 4 -2.12 -10.41 -5.24
N SER A 5 -1.43 -9.81 -4.26
CA SER A 5 -0.24 -8.99 -4.51
C SER A 5 0.91 -9.83 -5.08
N ILE A 6 1.18 -10.99 -4.48
CA ILE A 6 2.25 -11.89 -4.91
C ILE A 6 1.94 -12.44 -6.30
N LYS A 7 0.70 -12.88 -6.55
CA LYS A 7 0.26 -13.33 -7.88
C LYS A 7 0.37 -12.23 -8.93
N ALA A 8 0.00 -10.98 -8.62
CA ALA A 8 0.17 -9.88 -9.55
C ALA A 8 1.65 -9.65 -9.90
N LEU A 9 2.56 -9.70 -8.92
CA LEU A 9 4.00 -9.54 -9.12
C LEU A 9 4.67 -10.70 -9.90
N GLN A 10 4.02 -11.87 -9.98
CA GLN A 10 4.50 -12.96 -10.85
C GLN A 10 4.34 -12.64 -12.34
N PHE A 11 3.39 -11.75 -12.69
CA PHE A 11 3.05 -11.44 -14.09
C PHE A 11 3.35 -9.99 -14.48
N LEU A 12 3.38 -9.06 -13.52
CA LEU A 12 3.62 -7.63 -13.74
C LEU A 12 5.00 -7.23 -13.22
N SER A 13 5.66 -6.34 -13.97
CA SER A 13 6.90 -5.72 -13.49
C SER A 13 6.64 -4.82 -12.28
N VAL A 14 7.63 -4.70 -11.40
CA VAL A 14 7.56 -3.90 -10.16
C VAL A 14 7.15 -2.43 -10.41
N PRO A 15 7.65 -1.74 -11.46
CA PRO A 15 7.25 -0.36 -11.74
C PRO A 15 5.77 -0.27 -12.15
N VAL A 16 5.29 -1.17 -13.01
CA VAL A 16 3.87 -1.20 -13.42
C VAL A 16 2.97 -1.52 -12.23
N TYR A 17 3.32 -2.51 -11.42
CA TYR A 17 2.62 -2.83 -10.17
C TYR A 17 2.53 -1.61 -9.23
N THR A 18 3.59 -0.79 -9.17
CA THR A 18 3.63 0.42 -8.34
C THR A 18 2.66 1.49 -8.82
N ILE A 19 2.49 1.67 -10.14
CA ILE A 19 1.48 2.59 -10.70
C ILE A 19 0.08 2.20 -10.21
N PHE A 20 -0.30 0.93 -10.33
CA PHE A 20 -1.63 0.47 -9.89
C PHE A 20 -1.80 0.52 -8.37
N LYS A 21 -0.73 0.28 -7.59
CA LYS A 21 -0.77 0.47 -6.13
C LYS A 21 -1.04 1.92 -5.76
N ASN A 22 -0.45 2.87 -6.48
CA ASN A 22 -0.69 4.29 -6.24
C ASN A 22 -2.11 4.70 -6.70
N LEU A 23 -2.62 4.12 -7.79
CA LEU A 23 -4.02 4.29 -8.20
C LEU A 23 -5.01 3.74 -7.16
N THR A 24 -4.64 2.67 -6.43
CA THR A 24 -5.46 2.11 -5.34
C THR A 24 -5.72 3.16 -4.24
N ILE A 25 -4.80 4.09 -4.01
CA ILE A 25 -4.97 5.17 -3.02
C ILE A 25 -6.14 6.09 -3.41
N VAL A 26 -6.32 6.34 -4.71
CA VAL A 26 -7.46 7.12 -5.23
C VAL A 26 -8.76 6.37 -4.99
N VAL A 27 -8.78 5.05 -5.26
CA VAL A 27 -9.95 4.20 -4.98
C VAL A 27 -10.28 4.19 -3.49
N ILE A 28 -9.27 4.13 -2.61
CA ILE A 28 -9.45 4.21 -1.15
C ILE A 28 -10.06 5.56 -0.76
N ALA A 29 -9.59 6.67 -1.35
CA ALA A 29 -10.14 8.00 -1.07
C ALA A 29 -11.62 8.12 -1.40
N TYR A 30 -12.04 7.61 -2.56
CA TYR A 30 -13.45 7.60 -2.95
C TYR A 30 -14.28 6.59 -2.13
N GLY A 31 -13.72 5.42 -1.81
CA GLY A 31 -14.36 4.47 -0.92
C GLY A 31 -14.57 5.03 0.49
N GLU A 32 -13.65 5.87 0.96
CA GLU A 32 -13.77 6.58 2.23
C GLU A 32 -14.92 7.60 2.21
N VAL A 33 -15.09 8.35 1.11
CA VAL A 33 -16.25 9.24 0.90
C VAL A 33 -17.55 8.45 0.98
N LEU A 34 -17.61 7.29 0.32
CA LEU A 34 -18.82 6.46 0.27
C LEU A 34 -19.20 5.88 1.64
N TRP A 35 -18.23 5.40 2.42
CA TRP A 35 -18.51 4.71 3.69
C TRP A 35 -18.65 5.64 4.89
N PHE A 36 -17.99 6.79 4.85
CA PHE A 36 -17.86 7.69 6.00
C PHE A 36 -18.38 9.12 5.74
N GLY A 37 -18.84 9.43 4.53
CA GLY A 37 -19.52 10.70 4.23
C GLY A 37 -18.61 11.94 4.21
N GLY A 38 -17.32 11.76 3.93
CA GLY A 38 -16.36 12.86 3.78
C GLY A 38 -16.38 13.50 2.38
N ASN A 39 -15.53 14.49 2.15
CA ASN A 39 -15.30 15.08 0.83
C ASN A 39 -13.80 15.05 0.49
N VAL A 40 -13.46 14.67 -0.75
CA VAL A 40 -12.10 14.84 -1.27
C VAL A 40 -11.97 16.26 -1.81
N THR A 41 -11.13 17.08 -1.18
CA THR A 41 -10.92 18.46 -1.64
C THR A 41 -10.13 18.47 -2.96
N PRO A 42 -10.31 19.49 -3.82
CA PRO A 42 -9.57 19.59 -5.08
C PRO A 42 -8.04 19.56 -4.91
N LEU A 43 -7.55 20.08 -3.78
CA LEU A 43 -6.13 20.08 -3.46
C LEU A 43 -5.58 18.67 -3.18
N ILE A 44 -6.39 17.82 -2.54
CA ILE A 44 -6.05 16.40 -2.32
C ILE A 44 -6.09 15.63 -3.66
N MET A 45 -7.06 15.92 -4.52
CA MET A 45 -7.10 15.34 -5.88
C MET A 45 -5.88 15.71 -6.72
N LEU A 46 -5.42 16.97 -6.64
CA LEU A 46 -4.19 17.41 -7.30
C LEU A 46 -2.98 16.60 -6.83
N SER A 47 -2.87 16.38 -5.52
CA SER A 47 -1.80 15.54 -4.96
C SER A 47 -1.83 14.12 -5.53
N PHE A 48 -3.00 13.49 -5.62
CA PHE A 48 -3.13 12.17 -6.22
C PHE A 48 -2.73 12.15 -7.71
N GLY A 49 -3.09 13.20 -8.45
CA GLY A 49 -2.64 13.37 -9.84
C GLY A 49 -1.11 13.41 -9.93
N CYS A 50 -0.46 14.25 -9.13
CA CYS A 50 1.00 14.35 -9.08
C CYS A 50 1.68 13.03 -8.67
N MET A 51 1.09 12.28 -7.72
CA MET A 51 1.57 10.96 -7.30
C MET A 51 1.51 9.93 -8.44
N VAL A 52 0.40 9.87 -9.16
CA VAL A 52 0.25 8.96 -10.30
C VAL A 52 1.23 9.35 -11.42
N LEU A 53 1.36 10.65 -11.72
CA LEU A 53 2.33 11.15 -12.70
C LEU A 53 3.77 10.78 -12.33
N SER A 54 4.16 10.98 -11.07
CA SER A 54 5.47 10.56 -10.53
C SER A 54 5.74 9.07 -10.80
N SER A 55 4.73 8.22 -10.58
CA SER A 55 4.86 6.77 -10.76
C SER A 55 5.02 6.36 -12.22
N ILE A 56 4.33 7.06 -13.14
CA ILE A 56 4.44 6.83 -14.58
C ILE A 56 5.82 7.25 -15.08
N VAL A 57 6.32 8.41 -14.64
CA VAL A 57 7.67 8.90 -15.00
C VAL A 57 8.74 7.96 -14.46
N ALA A 58 8.61 7.48 -13.22
CA ALA A 58 9.53 6.48 -12.65
C ALA A 58 9.55 5.19 -13.48
N ALA A 59 8.38 4.65 -13.82
CA ALA A 59 8.28 3.43 -14.62
C ALA A 59 8.86 3.60 -16.03
N TRP A 60 8.63 4.76 -16.66
CA TRP A 60 9.27 5.08 -17.94
C TRP A 60 10.80 5.08 -17.81
N ALA A 61 11.34 5.74 -16.78
CA ALA A 61 12.77 5.85 -16.57
C ALA A 61 13.43 4.48 -16.37
N ASP A 62 12.80 3.60 -15.58
CA ASP A 62 13.26 2.24 -15.35
C ASP A 62 13.24 1.40 -16.63
N ILE A 63 12.16 1.49 -17.43
CA ILE A 63 12.06 0.79 -18.72
C ILE A 63 13.14 1.29 -19.67
N GLN A 64 13.34 2.60 -19.77
CA GLN A 64 14.35 3.17 -20.67
C GLN A 64 15.77 2.78 -20.26
N ALA A 65 16.07 2.73 -18.95
CA ALA A 65 17.34 2.24 -18.44
C ALA A 65 17.55 0.75 -18.78
N ALA A 66 16.52 -0.08 -18.65
CA ALA A 66 16.58 -1.50 -18.99
C ALA A 66 16.77 -1.74 -20.50
N VAL A 67 16.02 -1.01 -21.34
CA VAL A 67 16.08 -1.12 -22.82
C VAL A 67 17.44 -0.67 -23.36
N ASN A 68 18.01 0.39 -22.80
CA ASN A 68 19.33 0.87 -23.20
C ASN A 68 20.48 -0.01 -22.66
N GLY A 69 20.22 -0.86 -21.65
CA GLY A 69 21.20 -1.75 -21.03
C GLY A 69 21.21 -3.18 -21.57
N PHE A 70 20.10 -3.69 -22.10
CA PHE A 70 19.99 -5.06 -22.65
C PHE A 70 19.08 -5.08 -23.89
N GLY A 71 19.63 -5.56 -25.01
CA GLY A 71 18.87 -5.81 -26.24
C GLY A 71 17.75 -6.82 -26.04
N HIS A 72 16.57 -6.51 -26.57
CA HIS A 72 15.36 -7.31 -26.40
C HIS A 72 15.44 -8.71 -27.03
N SER A 73 15.05 -9.74 -26.28
CA SER A 73 14.51 -10.99 -26.83
C SER A 73 12.98 -10.91 -26.87
N GLY A 74 12.43 -11.16 -28.06
CA GLY A 74 11.00 -11.14 -28.32
C GLY A 74 10.34 -12.48 -28.09
N GLU A 75 9.26 -12.49 -27.31
CA GLU A 75 8.22 -13.53 -27.32
C GLU A 75 6.85 -12.88 -27.09
N THR A 76 6.24 -12.39 -28.18
CA THR A 76 5.13 -11.42 -28.14
C THR A 76 3.72 -12.04 -28.15
N ALA A 77 3.54 -13.36 -27.96
CA ALA A 77 2.20 -13.97 -27.98
C ALA A 77 1.79 -14.58 -26.63
N ALA A 78 2.65 -15.39 -26.00
CA ALA A 78 2.39 -15.92 -24.66
C ALA A 78 2.36 -14.80 -23.60
N ALA A 79 3.19 -13.77 -23.79
CA ALA A 79 3.28 -12.58 -22.95
C ALA A 79 1.97 -11.79 -22.86
N ILE A 80 1.13 -11.79 -23.90
CA ILE A 80 -0.12 -11.00 -23.90
C ILE A 80 -1.21 -11.68 -23.06
N SER A 81 -1.30 -13.02 -23.10
CA SER A 81 -2.25 -13.78 -22.29
C SER A 81 -1.90 -13.78 -20.80
N THR A 82 -0.61 -13.89 -20.47
CA THR A 82 -0.09 -13.79 -19.10
C THR A 82 -0.20 -12.36 -18.55
N LEU A 83 -0.10 -11.35 -19.42
CA LEU A 83 -0.30 -9.94 -19.04
C LEU A 83 -1.76 -9.65 -18.69
N ASN A 84 -2.74 -10.20 -19.42
CA ASN A 84 -4.16 -10.04 -19.07
C ASN A 84 -4.49 -10.68 -17.70
N ALA A 85 -3.91 -11.86 -17.43
CA ALA A 85 -4.01 -12.49 -16.11
C ALA A 85 -3.38 -11.62 -15.02
N GLY A 86 -2.21 -11.02 -15.28
CA GLY A 86 -1.56 -10.07 -14.38
C GLY A 86 -2.43 -8.87 -14.04
N TYR A 87 -3.04 -8.23 -15.03
CA TYR A 87 -3.97 -7.11 -14.83
C TYR A 87 -5.24 -7.53 -14.08
N ALA A 88 -5.79 -8.71 -14.34
CA ALA A 88 -6.93 -9.24 -13.59
C ALA A 88 -6.59 -9.45 -12.10
N TRP A 89 -5.42 -10.05 -11.81
CA TRP A 89 -4.92 -10.21 -10.44
C TRP A 89 -4.65 -8.86 -9.77
N MET A 90 -4.14 -7.88 -10.51
CA MET A 90 -3.93 -6.54 -9.98
C MET A 90 -5.25 -5.82 -9.68
N GLY A 91 -6.25 -5.92 -10.56
CA GLY A 91 -7.58 -5.38 -10.32
C GLY A 91 -8.21 -5.98 -9.06
N LEU A 92 -8.12 -7.30 -8.89
CA LEU A 92 -8.55 -7.97 -7.66
C LEU A 92 -7.73 -7.49 -6.45
N ASN A 93 -6.42 -7.27 -6.61
CA ASN A 93 -5.58 -6.74 -5.55
C ASN A 93 -6.01 -5.33 -5.11
N VAL A 94 -6.32 -4.43 -6.04
CA VAL A 94 -6.83 -3.08 -5.77
C VAL A 94 -8.09 -3.16 -4.91
N VAL A 95 -9.06 -3.99 -5.32
CA VAL A 95 -10.32 -4.17 -4.58
C VAL A 95 -10.06 -4.75 -3.20
N CYS A 96 -9.28 -5.84 -3.09
CA CYS A 96 -8.96 -6.45 -1.80
C CYS A 96 -8.20 -5.51 -0.87
N THR A 97 -7.25 -4.71 -1.38
CA THR A 97 -6.51 -3.73 -0.59
C THR A 97 -7.44 -2.62 -0.10
N ALA A 98 -8.29 -2.08 -0.98
CA ALA A 98 -9.23 -1.03 -0.59
C ALA A 98 -10.22 -1.52 0.48
N LEU A 99 -10.81 -2.70 0.28
CA LEU A 99 -11.70 -3.33 1.26
C LEU A 99 -11.02 -3.61 2.60
N TYR A 100 -9.77 -4.07 2.58
CA TYR A 100 -9.01 -4.31 3.80
C TYR A 100 -8.77 -3.01 4.57
N VAL A 101 -8.24 -1.96 3.94
CA VAL A 101 -7.90 -0.71 4.65
C VAL A 101 -9.15 0.05 5.11
N LEU A 102 -10.22 0.06 4.30
CA LEU A 102 -11.51 0.69 4.67
C LEU A 102 -12.24 -0.14 5.73
N GLY A 103 -12.26 -1.46 5.58
CA GLY A 103 -12.86 -2.41 6.52
C GLY A 103 -12.20 -2.35 7.88
N THR A 104 -10.87 -2.45 7.94
CA THR A 104 -10.10 -2.33 9.18
C THR A 104 -10.43 -1.03 9.90
N ARG A 105 -10.46 0.10 9.19
CA ARG A 105 -10.85 1.37 9.79
C ARG A 105 -12.28 1.34 10.33
N LYS A 106 -13.24 0.83 9.54
CA LYS A 106 -14.64 0.72 9.97
C LYS A 106 -14.76 -0.10 11.25
N PHE A 107 -14.08 -1.25 11.34
CA PHE A 107 -14.09 -2.09 12.55
C PHE A 107 -13.46 -1.38 13.75
N ILE A 108 -12.31 -0.72 13.60
CA ILE A 108 -11.67 0.06 14.68
C ILE A 108 -12.64 1.11 15.23
N THR A 109 -13.30 1.85 14.34
CA THR A 109 -14.22 2.92 14.72
C THR A 109 -15.51 2.39 15.34
N SER A 110 -16.10 1.31 14.79
CA SER A 110 -17.38 0.77 15.28
C SER A 110 -17.24 0.01 16.61
N LEU A 111 -16.11 -0.67 16.83
CA LEU A 111 -15.86 -1.46 18.05
C LEU A 111 -15.07 -0.70 19.12
N ASN A 112 -14.67 0.55 18.83
CA ASN A 112 -13.81 1.39 19.69
C ASN A 112 -12.54 0.66 20.16
N PHE A 113 -11.95 -0.15 19.28
CA PHE A 113 -10.76 -0.94 19.60
C PHE A 113 -9.54 -0.06 19.85
N LYS A 114 -8.75 -0.43 20.86
CA LYS A 114 -7.41 0.15 21.05
C LYS A 114 -6.46 -0.36 19.98
N ASP A 115 -5.32 0.33 19.84
CA ASP A 115 -4.29 -0.02 18.83
C ASP A 115 -3.78 -1.46 19.03
N TRP A 116 -3.59 -1.85 20.29
CA TRP A 116 -3.14 -3.19 20.66
C TRP A 116 -4.16 -4.27 20.30
N ASP A 117 -5.44 -4.05 20.58
CA ASP A 117 -6.51 -5.00 20.26
C ASP A 117 -6.60 -5.19 18.74
N THR A 118 -6.57 -4.09 18.00
CA THR A 118 -6.58 -4.11 16.53
C THR A 118 -5.42 -4.92 15.98
N MET A 119 -4.21 -4.72 16.52
CA MET A 119 -3.03 -5.50 16.13
C MET A 119 -3.18 -6.98 16.46
N LEU A 120 -3.64 -7.31 17.67
CA LEU A 120 -3.80 -8.69 18.12
C LEU A 120 -4.80 -9.43 17.25
N TYR A 121 -5.99 -8.88 17.04
CA TYR A 121 -7.03 -9.50 16.21
C TYR A 121 -6.59 -9.65 14.76
N ASN A 122 -5.93 -8.64 14.19
CA ASN A 122 -5.46 -8.71 12.80
C ASN A 122 -4.46 -9.85 12.61
N ASN A 123 -3.49 -10.01 13.51
CA ASN A 123 -2.50 -11.08 13.42
C ASN A 123 -3.10 -12.45 13.79
N LEU A 124 -3.90 -12.53 14.85
CA LEU A 124 -4.49 -13.78 15.33
C LEU A 124 -5.46 -14.39 14.31
N ILE A 125 -6.31 -13.57 13.69
CA ILE A 125 -7.27 -14.03 12.66
C ILE A 125 -6.52 -14.36 11.36
N SER A 126 -5.42 -13.67 11.05
CA SER A 126 -4.62 -13.94 9.85
C SER A 126 -3.88 -15.28 9.93
N LEU A 127 -3.48 -15.74 11.13
CA LEU A 127 -2.75 -17.01 11.31
C LEU A 127 -3.47 -18.24 10.71
N PRO A 128 -4.71 -18.60 11.11
CA PRO A 128 -5.38 -19.78 10.57
C PRO A 128 -5.62 -19.66 9.06
N ILE A 129 -5.91 -18.45 8.57
CA ILE A 129 -6.10 -18.19 7.14
C ILE A 129 -4.79 -18.42 6.38
N MET A 130 -3.66 -17.92 6.89
CA MET A 130 -2.35 -18.12 6.27
C MET A 130 -1.93 -19.59 6.28
N VAL A 131 -2.18 -20.32 7.37
CA VAL A 131 -1.92 -21.77 7.45
C VAL A 131 -2.73 -22.53 6.39
N ILE A 132 -4.04 -22.27 6.30
CA ILE A 132 -4.90 -22.91 5.29
C ILE A 132 -4.42 -22.57 3.88
N CYS A 133 -4.13 -21.30 3.58
CA CYS A 133 -3.63 -20.90 2.27
C CYS A 133 -2.29 -21.57 1.92
N SER A 134 -1.36 -21.67 2.88
CA SER A 134 -0.08 -22.36 2.68
C SER A 134 -0.29 -23.84 2.37
N LEU A 135 -1.15 -24.55 3.12
CA LEU A 135 -1.46 -25.95 2.87
C LEU A 135 -2.12 -26.21 1.50
N VAL A 136 -2.91 -25.26 0.99
CA VAL A 136 -3.62 -25.39 -0.28
C VAL A 136 -2.76 -24.99 -1.48
N THR A 137 -1.83 -24.04 -1.31
CA THR A 137 -1.14 -23.40 -2.45
C THR A 137 0.34 -23.71 -2.54
N GLU A 138 0.98 -24.18 -1.46
CA GLU A 138 2.40 -24.51 -1.43
C GLU A 138 2.62 -26.02 -1.44
N ASP A 139 3.70 -26.45 -2.08
CA ASP A 139 4.12 -27.86 -2.05
C ASP A 139 4.88 -28.16 -0.75
N TRP A 140 4.31 -29.00 0.10
CA TRP A 140 4.90 -29.47 1.35
C TRP A 140 5.75 -30.72 1.19
N SER A 141 6.14 -31.10 -0.04
CA SER A 141 7.04 -32.21 -0.27
C SER A 141 8.41 -32.02 0.40
N SER A 142 9.01 -33.12 0.83
CA SER A 142 10.34 -33.13 1.47
C SER A 142 11.42 -32.55 0.55
N ALA A 143 11.29 -32.72 -0.77
CA ALA A 143 12.19 -32.16 -1.77
C ALA A 143 12.09 -30.63 -1.84
N ASN A 144 10.88 -30.06 -1.81
CA ASN A 144 10.70 -28.61 -1.79
C ASN A 144 11.15 -27.99 -0.46
N LEU A 145 10.91 -28.69 0.65
CA LEU A 145 11.37 -28.25 1.98
C LEU A 145 12.90 -28.26 2.07
N ALA A 146 13.57 -29.30 1.56
CA ALA A 146 15.04 -29.35 1.54
C ALA A 146 15.66 -28.26 0.65
N LYS A 147 14.96 -27.82 -0.40
CA LYS A 147 15.40 -26.73 -1.29
C LYS A 147 15.26 -25.35 -0.64
N ASN A 148 14.16 -25.09 0.07
CA ASN A 148 13.90 -23.79 0.71
C ASN A 148 14.53 -23.68 2.11
N PHE A 149 14.75 -24.81 2.79
CA PHE A 149 15.39 -24.90 4.10
C PHE A 149 16.54 -25.92 4.08
N PRO A 150 17.69 -25.57 3.47
CA PRO A 150 18.88 -26.41 3.50
C PRO A 150 19.36 -26.61 4.94
N ALA A 151 19.82 -27.82 5.30
CA ALA A 151 20.28 -28.12 6.66
C ALA A 151 21.43 -27.20 7.13
N GLU A 152 22.27 -26.76 6.20
CA GLU A 152 23.44 -25.90 6.45
C GLU A 152 23.05 -24.46 6.84
N SER A 153 21.98 -23.90 6.23
CA SER A 153 21.54 -22.52 6.48
C SER A 153 20.25 -22.42 7.29
N ARG A 154 19.65 -23.56 7.69
CA ARG A 154 18.36 -23.61 8.41
C ARG A 154 18.32 -22.72 9.64
N ASN A 155 19.37 -22.72 10.44
CA ASN A 155 19.42 -21.93 11.67
C ASN A 155 19.43 -20.42 11.36
N ASN A 156 20.17 -20.00 10.33
CA ASN A 156 20.23 -18.61 9.89
C ASN A 156 18.89 -18.16 9.31
N ILE A 157 18.21 -19.02 8.55
CA ILE A 157 16.87 -18.73 8.02
C ILE A 157 15.85 -18.58 9.16
N LEU A 158 15.87 -19.48 10.16
CA LEU A 158 14.97 -19.41 11.32
C LEU A 158 15.21 -18.13 12.14
N ILE A 159 16.47 -17.76 12.37
CA ILE A 159 16.82 -16.50 13.05
C ILE A 159 16.33 -15.31 12.21
N GLY A 160 16.52 -15.34 10.89
CA GLY A 160 16.01 -14.31 9.97
C GLY A 160 14.49 -14.16 10.01
N MET A 161 13.76 -15.28 10.07
CA MET A 161 12.30 -15.29 10.23
C MET A 161 11.89 -14.65 11.55
N LEU A 162 12.54 -15.03 12.66
CA LEU A 162 12.27 -14.45 13.98
C LEU A 162 12.56 -12.95 14.01
N TYR A 163 13.71 -12.52 13.47
CA TYR A 163 14.09 -11.13 13.36
C TYR A 163 13.09 -10.32 12.52
N SER A 164 12.70 -10.83 11.36
CA SER A 164 11.69 -10.18 10.50
C SER A 164 10.31 -10.10 11.18
N GLY A 165 9.94 -11.14 11.95
CA GLY A 165 8.72 -11.18 12.75
C GLY A 165 8.68 -10.10 13.82
N LEU A 166 9.80 -9.87 14.52
CA LEU A 166 9.90 -8.78 15.49
C LEU A 166 9.70 -7.41 14.82
N GLY A 167 10.27 -7.19 13.64
CA GLY A 167 10.04 -5.97 12.85
C GLY A 167 8.57 -5.81 12.42
N ALA A 168 7.94 -6.92 12.01
CA ALA A 168 6.54 -6.93 11.59
C ALA A 168 5.56 -6.54 12.71
N ILE A 169 5.89 -6.85 13.98
CA ILE A 169 5.11 -6.42 15.15
C ILE A 169 5.03 -4.90 15.21
N PHE A 170 6.17 -4.20 15.09
CA PHE A 170 6.20 -2.73 15.13
C PHE A 170 5.44 -2.10 13.97
N ILE A 171 5.57 -2.65 12.75
CA ILE A 171 4.86 -2.15 11.58
C ILE A 171 3.35 -2.39 11.73
N SER A 172 2.93 -3.54 12.26
CA SER A 172 1.53 -3.87 12.49
C SER A 172 0.89 -2.93 13.50
N TYR A 173 1.56 -2.66 14.62
CA TYR A 173 1.10 -1.71 15.63
C TYR A 173 0.99 -0.29 15.05
N SER A 174 2.07 0.19 14.43
CA SER A 174 2.15 1.55 13.88
C SER A 174 1.13 1.78 12.76
N SER A 175 0.85 0.75 11.95
CA SER A 175 -0.18 0.80 10.90
C SER A 175 -1.58 0.95 11.47
N ALA A 176 -1.94 0.14 12.48
CA ALA A 176 -3.23 0.24 13.16
C ALA A 176 -3.42 1.62 13.81
N TRP A 177 -2.38 2.09 14.50
CA TRP A 177 -2.38 3.41 15.13
C TRP A 177 -2.54 4.55 14.12
N CYS A 178 -1.82 4.50 13.00
CA CYS A 178 -1.93 5.47 11.92
C CYS A 178 -3.35 5.53 11.35
N ILE A 179 -3.95 4.37 11.02
CA ILE A 179 -5.31 4.29 10.49
C ILE A 179 -6.33 4.88 11.47
N ARG A 180 -6.19 4.57 12.77
CA ARG A 180 -7.08 5.04 13.83
C ARG A 180 -7.02 6.56 14.02
N LYS A 181 -5.81 7.12 14.12
CA LYS A 181 -5.62 8.56 14.40
C LYS A 181 -5.74 9.46 13.17
N THR A 182 -5.71 8.91 11.96
CA THR A 182 -5.78 9.70 10.72
C THR A 182 -6.94 9.24 9.84
N SER A 183 -6.64 8.59 8.72
CA SER A 183 -7.60 8.00 7.80
C SER A 183 -7.01 6.85 7.01
N SER A 184 -7.88 6.02 6.44
CA SER A 184 -7.50 4.97 5.49
C SER A 184 -6.70 5.53 4.33
N THR A 185 -7.14 6.67 3.78
CA THR A 185 -6.45 7.36 2.69
C THR A 185 -5.08 7.89 3.10
N THR A 186 -4.98 8.55 4.26
CA THR A 186 -3.70 9.07 4.77
C THR A 186 -2.72 7.95 5.06
N TYR A 187 -3.16 6.84 5.64
CA TYR A 187 -2.32 5.66 5.85
C TYR A 187 -1.72 5.14 4.53
N SER A 188 -2.55 4.94 3.50
CA SER A 188 -2.05 4.46 2.21
C SER A 188 -1.16 5.48 1.49
N PHE A 189 -1.44 6.78 1.64
CA PHE A 189 -0.62 7.85 1.08
C PHE A 189 0.74 7.97 1.78
N VAL A 190 0.80 7.82 3.11
CA VAL A 190 2.07 7.76 3.87
C VAL A 190 2.87 6.51 3.48
N GLY A 191 2.21 5.38 3.23
CA GLY A 191 2.84 4.18 2.71
C GLY A 191 3.49 4.39 1.34
N TYR A 192 2.87 5.20 0.47
CA TYR A 192 3.48 5.66 -0.78
C TYR A 192 4.69 6.56 -0.52
N LEU A 193 4.56 7.58 0.35
CA LEU A 193 5.67 8.50 0.67
C LEU A 193 6.87 7.77 1.24
N ASN A 194 6.68 6.72 2.03
CA ASN A 194 7.77 5.92 2.60
C ASN A 194 8.67 5.27 1.52
N LYS A 195 8.15 5.08 0.30
CA LYS A 195 8.96 4.57 -0.82
C LYS A 195 9.96 5.59 -1.37
N LEU A 196 9.70 6.89 -1.21
CA LEU A 196 10.56 7.94 -1.79
C LEU A 196 11.91 8.05 -1.06
N PRO A 197 11.98 8.12 0.29
CA PRO A 197 13.26 8.08 0.99
C PRO A 197 14.03 6.80 0.73
N LEU A 198 13.33 5.65 0.68
CA LEU A 198 13.96 4.37 0.37
C LEU A 198 14.60 4.38 -1.03
N ALA A 199 13.94 4.99 -2.02
CA ALA A 199 14.50 5.17 -3.36
C ALA A 199 15.73 6.10 -3.36
N ILE A 200 15.71 7.20 -2.60
CA ILE A 200 16.88 8.08 -2.43
C ILE A 200 18.04 7.33 -1.79
N SER A 201 17.79 6.57 -0.72
CA SER A 201 18.81 5.72 -0.10
C SER A 201 19.36 4.69 -1.09
N GLY A 202 18.50 4.14 -1.96
CA GLY A 202 18.89 3.34 -3.11
C GLY A 202 19.98 4.00 -3.95
N LEU A 203 19.70 5.22 -4.42
CA LEU A 203 20.62 5.98 -5.28
C LEU A 203 21.91 6.45 -4.59
N VAL A 204 21.87 6.71 -3.28
CA VAL A 204 23.02 7.22 -2.52
C VAL A 204 23.96 6.10 -2.08
N PHE A 205 23.40 4.98 -1.62
CA PHE A 205 24.18 3.90 -1.02
C PHE A 205 24.48 2.76 -2.00
N PHE A 206 23.73 2.64 -3.09
CA PHE A 206 23.95 1.66 -4.13
C PHE A 206 24.29 2.39 -5.43
N ASP A 207 25.25 1.86 -6.20
CA ASP A 207 25.75 2.40 -7.47
C ASP A 207 24.74 2.20 -8.61
N THR A 208 23.47 2.49 -8.33
CA THR A 208 22.38 2.45 -9.29
C THR A 208 22.47 3.64 -10.24
N PRO A 209 22.28 3.44 -11.56
CA PRO A 209 22.39 4.52 -12.52
C PRO A 209 21.35 5.60 -12.25
N VAL A 210 21.82 6.81 -11.96
CA VAL A 210 20.96 7.98 -11.71
C VAL A 210 20.44 8.50 -13.05
N THR A 211 19.17 8.22 -13.35
CA THR A 211 18.50 8.75 -14.54
C THR A 211 17.78 10.05 -14.24
N PHE A 212 17.76 10.98 -15.20
CA PHE A 212 16.98 12.22 -15.07
C PHE A 212 15.48 11.95 -14.82
N GLY A 213 14.94 10.89 -15.43
CA GLY A 213 13.58 10.43 -15.20
C GLY A 213 13.34 9.97 -13.76
N GLY A 214 14.27 9.20 -13.19
CA GLY A 214 14.17 8.76 -11.79
C GLY A 214 14.20 9.93 -10.80
N VAL A 215 15.11 10.88 -10.98
CA VAL A 215 15.22 12.07 -10.10
C VAL A 215 13.99 12.96 -10.22
N SER A 216 13.51 13.23 -11.43
CA SER A 216 12.30 14.04 -11.65
C SER A 216 11.05 13.36 -11.05
N ALA A 217 10.93 12.04 -11.15
CA ALA A 217 9.85 11.28 -10.51
C ALA A 217 9.89 11.42 -8.98
N ILE A 218 11.07 11.32 -8.36
CA ILE A 218 11.22 11.49 -6.91
C ILE A 218 10.79 12.91 -6.49
N LEU A 219 11.26 13.95 -7.18
CA LEU A 219 10.89 15.34 -6.88
C LEU A 219 9.38 15.59 -7.02
N LEU A 220 8.77 15.10 -8.10
CA LEU A 220 7.31 15.16 -8.27
C LEU A 220 6.57 14.42 -7.15
N GLY A 221 7.14 13.30 -6.68
CA GLY A 221 6.56 12.53 -5.59
C GLY A 221 6.59 13.27 -4.25
N PHE A 222 7.70 13.96 -3.94
CA PHE A 222 7.78 14.82 -2.76
C PHE A 222 6.84 16.01 -2.85
N PHE A 223 6.73 16.63 -4.01
CA PHE A 223 5.80 17.74 -4.23
C PHE A 223 4.34 17.31 -4.03
N SER A 224 3.96 16.13 -4.54
CA SER A 224 2.67 15.51 -4.25
C SER A 224 2.43 15.35 -2.73
N GLY A 225 3.46 14.93 -1.99
CA GLY A 225 3.44 14.80 -0.53
C GLY A 225 3.16 16.11 0.19
N LEU A 226 3.84 17.18 -0.20
CA LEU A 226 3.67 18.52 0.37
C LEU A 226 2.26 19.06 0.10
N ILE A 227 1.75 18.91 -1.13
CA ILE A 227 0.39 19.31 -1.49
C ILE A 227 -0.64 18.55 -0.65
N TYR A 228 -0.45 17.24 -0.45
CA TYR A 228 -1.35 16.43 0.37
C TYR A 228 -1.39 16.93 1.81
N GLY A 229 -0.22 17.13 2.42
CA GLY A 229 -0.09 17.63 3.79
C GLY A 229 -0.78 18.97 3.97
N TYR A 230 -0.49 19.92 3.07
CA TYR A 230 -1.13 21.24 3.08
C TYR A 230 -2.65 21.14 2.89
N GLY A 231 -3.12 20.27 1.99
CA GLY A 231 -4.54 20.03 1.76
C GLY A 231 -5.27 19.48 2.98
N LYS A 232 -4.65 18.55 3.72
CA LYS A 232 -5.20 18.02 4.97
C LYS A 232 -5.21 19.05 6.09
N MET A 233 -4.18 19.89 6.19
CA MET A 233 -4.16 21.00 7.16
C MET A 233 -5.32 21.97 6.92
N LYS A 234 -5.49 22.43 5.67
CA LYS A 234 -6.57 23.35 5.31
C LYS A 234 -7.96 22.74 5.53
N GLN A 235 -8.12 21.45 5.26
CA GLN A 235 -9.38 20.72 5.53
C GLN A 235 -9.70 20.68 7.03
N LYS A 236 -8.69 20.52 7.89
CA LYS A 236 -8.84 20.56 9.35
C LYS A 236 -9.24 21.96 9.84
N GLU A 237 -8.60 23.01 9.33
CA GLU A 237 -8.95 24.41 9.67
C GLU A 237 -10.39 24.75 9.29
N MET A 238 -10.81 24.41 8.08
CA MET A 238 -12.20 24.63 7.62
C MET A 238 -13.22 23.91 8.50
N THR A 239 -12.92 22.68 8.92
CA THR A 239 -13.81 21.91 9.81
C THR A 239 -13.90 22.54 11.20
N SER A 240 -12.83 23.17 11.69
CA SER A 240 -12.78 23.84 12.99
C SER A 240 -13.54 25.18 13.02
N GLN A 241 -13.75 25.81 11.86
CA GLN A 241 -14.42 27.12 11.74
C GLN A 241 -15.95 27.02 11.63
N VAL A 242 -16.52 25.82 11.43
CA VAL A 242 -17.97 25.61 11.34
C VAL A 242 -18.57 25.37 12.73
N LEU A 243 -19.46 26.27 13.17
CA LEU A 243 -20.24 26.15 14.40
C LEU A 243 -21.10 24.86 14.40
N PRO A 244 -21.29 24.18 15.55
CA PRO A 244 -21.95 22.87 15.63
C PRO A 244 -23.45 22.85 15.23
N THR A 245 -24.06 23.99 14.87
CA THR A 245 -25.50 24.14 14.65
C THR A 245 -25.98 23.90 13.22
N THR A 246 -25.08 23.72 12.25
CA THR A 246 -25.42 23.50 10.82
C THR A 246 -24.88 22.18 10.28
N ARG A 247 -24.81 21.14 11.13
CA ARG A 247 -24.39 19.82 10.65
C ARG A 247 -25.59 19.09 10.02
N PRO A 248 -25.55 18.73 8.71
CA PRO A 248 -26.53 17.82 8.14
C PRO A 248 -26.51 16.49 8.91
N PRO A 249 -27.59 15.69 8.88
CA PRO A 249 -27.64 14.41 9.59
C PRO A 249 -26.44 13.55 9.19
N MET A 250 -25.51 13.37 10.12
CA MET A 250 -24.34 12.52 9.92
C MET A 250 -24.80 11.06 9.90
N SER A 251 -24.27 10.27 8.96
CA SER A 251 -24.45 8.82 8.97
C SER A 251 -23.93 8.25 10.30
N ALA A 252 -24.52 7.16 10.78
CA ALA A 252 -24.06 6.48 12.01
C ALA A 252 -22.55 6.17 11.96
N SER A 253 -22.01 5.87 10.77
CA SER A 253 -20.57 5.68 10.56
C SER A 253 -19.75 6.96 10.79
N SER A 254 -20.25 8.12 10.37
CA SER A 254 -19.61 9.43 10.56
C SER A 254 -19.68 9.90 12.02
N GLN A 255 -20.76 9.55 12.74
CA GLN A 255 -20.90 9.86 14.16
C GLN A 255 -19.92 9.04 15.01
N SER A 256 -19.84 7.72 14.79
CA SER A 256 -18.86 6.86 15.47
C SER A 256 -17.41 7.29 15.21
N GLN A 257 -17.11 7.85 14.03
CA GLN A 257 -15.78 8.41 13.74
C GLN A 257 -15.40 9.55 14.66
N LYS A 258 -16.34 10.46 14.91
CA LYS A 258 -16.10 11.60 15.77
C LYS A 258 -15.80 11.13 17.21
N ASP A 259 -16.58 10.17 17.69
CA ASP A 259 -16.43 9.63 19.05
C ASP A 259 -15.15 8.79 19.22
N ALA A 260 -14.67 8.11 18.17
CA ALA A 260 -13.41 7.37 18.20
C ALA A 260 -12.14 8.26 18.04
N SER A 261 -12.31 9.51 17.60
CA SER A 261 -11.21 10.46 17.37
C SER A 261 -10.86 11.33 18.58
N ASN A 262 -11.82 11.50 19.49
CA ASN A 262 -11.64 12.13 20.82
C ASN A 262 -11.08 11.12 21.82
#